data_AF-A0A537DAC2-F1
#
_entry.id   AF-A0A537DAC2-F1
#
_cell.length_a   1.000
_cell.length_b   1.000
_cell.length_c   1.000
_cell.angle_alpha   90.00
_cell.angle_beta   90.00
_cell.angle_gamma   90.00
#
_symmetry.space_group_name_H-M   'P 1'
#
loop_
_entity.id
_entity.type
_entity.pdbx_description
1 polymer ?
#
loop_
_entity_poly.entity_id
_entity_poly.type
_entity_poly.pdbx_seq_one_letter_code
_entity_poly.pdbx_strand_id
1 'polypeptide(L)'
;MAAVRNLLFIMCDQLRADHLRCYGHPYLATRNLDLLARRGVRFERAFVQSGVCGPSRMSFYTGRYVASHGATWNRVPLSVGEITLGE
;
A
#
# COMPACT_ATOMS: atom_id res chain seq x y z
N MET A 1 8.72 12.94 -22.23
CA MET A 1 8.27 13.35 -20.88
C MET A 1 9.51 13.59 -20.02
N ALA A 2 9.51 14.61 -19.17
CA ALA A 2 10.57 14.76 -18.18
C ALA A 2 10.52 13.58 -17.19
N ALA A 3 11.69 13.09 -16.76
CA ALA A 3 11.76 12.04 -15.76
C ALA A 3 11.10 12.49 -14.45
N VAL A 4 10.37 11.59 -13.80
CA VAL A 4 9.79 11.84 -12.47
C VAL A 4 10.94 11.99 -11.48
N ARG A 5 11.06 13.16 -10.86
CA ARG A 5 12.17 13.47 -9.93
C ARG A 5 11.92 13.02 -8.51
N ASN A 6 10.67 13.03 -8.07
CA ASN A 6 10.28 12.73 -6.69
C ASN A 6 9.10 11.75 -6.70
N LEU A 7 9.11 10.82 -5.75
CA LEU A 7 8.05 9.83 -5.56
C LEU A 7 7.50 9.98 -4.13
N LEU A 8 6.20 10.25 -4.01
CA LEU A 8 5.52 10.36 -2.72
C LEU A 8 4.67 9.10 -2.49
N PHE A 9 5.16 8.21 -1.63
CA PHE A 9 4.43 7.01 -1.22
C PHE A 9 3.60 7.27 0.03
N ILE A 10 2.27 7.24 -0.12
CA ILE A 10 1.31 7.47 0.98
C ILE A 10 0.61 6.15 1.31
N MET A 11 0.66 5.73 2.57
CA MET A 11 -0.04 4.55 3.08
C MET A 11 -0.83 4.91 4.34
N CYS A 12 -2.09 4.50 4.39
CA CYS A 12 -2.93 4.58 5.59
C CYS A 12 -3.02 3.19 6.24
N ASP A 13 -2.88 3.11 7.57
CA ASP A 13 -3.12 1.85 8.29
C ASP A 13 -4.62 1.60 8.44
N GLN A 14 -5.03 0.33 8.28
CA GLN A 14 -6.40 -0.16 8.49
C GLN A 14 -7.50 0.55 7.67
N LEU A 15 -7.16 1.22 6.57
CA LEU A 15 -8.13 1.85 5.69
C LEU A 15 -8.88 0.79 4.87
N ARG A 16 -10.21 0.74 5.01
CA ARG A 16 -11.06 -0.07 4.14
C ARG A 16 -11.16 0.54 2.74
N ALA A 17 -11.15 -0.32 1.71
CA ALA A 17 -11.26 0.12 0.32
C ALA A 17 -12.57 0.87 0.04
N ASP A 18 -13.68 0.48 0.70
CA ASP A 18 -14.99 1.09 0.54
C ASP A 18 -15.21 2.36 1.39
N HIS A 19 -14.22 2.81 2.16
CA HIS A 19 -14.29 4.01 3.00
C HIS A 19 -13.67 5.23 2.33
N LEU A 20 -13.79 5.32 1.01
CA LEU A 20 -13.42 6.47 0.20
C LEU A 20 -14.58 6.78 -0.75
N ARG A 21 -14.90 8.06 -0.93
CA ARG A 21 -15.99 8.48 -1.83
C ARG A 21 -15.72 8.07 -3.27
N CYS A 22 -14.48 8.15 -3.73
CA CYS A 22 -14.07 7.66 -5.05
C CYS A 22 -14.19 6.13 -5.24
N TYR A 23 -14.43 5.38 -4.16
CA TYR A 23 -14.78 3.95 -4.18
C TYR A 23 -16.27 3.70 -3.88
N GLY A 24 -17.10 4.75 -3.81
CA GLY A 24 -18.56 4.63 -3.70
C GLY A 24 -19.14 4.83 -2.30
N HIS A 25 -18.35 5.23 -1.30
CA HIS A 25 -18.89 5.49 0.03
C HIS A 25 -19.99 6.58 -0.01
N PRO A 26 -21.20 6.34 0.53
CA PRO A 26 -22.35 7.22 0.33
C PRO A 26 -22.30 8.53 1.12
N TYR A 27 -21.67 8.53 2.31
CA TYR A 27 -21.73 9.68 3.24
C TYR A 27 -20.40 10.42 3.45
N LEU A 28 -19.27 9.69 3.50
CA LEU A 28 -17.95 10.26 3.73
C LEU A 28 -17.48 11.10 2.53
N ALA A 29 -16.99 12.31 2.80
CA ALA A 29 -16.42 13.18 1.79
C ALA A 29 -14.87 13.16 1.87
N THR A 30 -14.22 12.49 0.93
CA THR A 30 -12.75 12.39 0.84
C THR A 30 -12.17 13.26 -0.28
N ARG A 31 -12.50 14.56 -0.27
CA ARG A 31 -12.29 15.50 -1.40
C ARG A 31 -10.87 15.45 -1.99
N ASN A 32 -9.83 15.44 -1.16
CA ASN A 32 -8.44 15.45 -1.64
C ASN A 32 -8.04 14.12 -2.31
N LEU A 33 -8.48 12.98 -1.77
CA LEU A 33 -8.21 11.66 -2.36
C LEU A 33 -9.04 11.45 -3.63
N ASP A 34 -10.26 11.97 -3.67
CA ASP A 34 -11.09 11.93 -4.88
C ASP A 34 -10.45 12.74 -6.03
N LEU A 35 -9.87 13.91 -5.72
CA LEU A 35 -9.14 14.73 -6.69
C LEU A 35 -7.87 14.03 -7.19
N LEU A 36 -7.15 13.33 -6.32
CA LEU A 36 -5.99 12.52 -6.70
C LEU A 36 -6.41 11.39 -7.65
N ALA A 37 -7.47 10.66 -7.32
CA ALA A 37 -7.99 9.58 -8.16
C ALA A 37 -8.44 10.06 -9.55
N ARG A 38 -9.05 11.26 -9.66
CA ARG A 38 -9.46 11.84 -10.96
C ARG A 38 -8.28 12.27 -11.85
N ARG A 39 -7.12 12.55 -11.26
CA ARG A 39 -5.91 13.01 -11.98
C ARG A 39 -4.93 11.87 -12.29
N GLY A 40 -5.26 10.64 -11.90
CA GLY A 40 -4.39 9.48 -12.05
C GLY A 40 -5.20 8.22 -12.34
N VAL A 41 -4.70 7.09 -11.85
CA VAL A 41 -5.33 5.78 -12.02
C VAL A 41 -5.75 5.25 -10.65
N ARG A 42 -7.01 4.80 -10.55
CA ARG A 42 -7.57 4.12 -9.38
C ARG A 42 -7.74 2.64 -9.70
N PHE A 43 -7.17 1.77 -8.88
CA PHE A 43 -7.28 0.32 -9.04
C PHE A 43 -8.47 -0.21 -8.25
N GLU A 44 -9.39 -0.92 -8.91
CA GLU A 44 -10.59 -1.49 -8.27
C GLU A 44 -10.36 -2.84 -7.62
N ARG A 45 -9.29 -3.54 -8.04
CA ARG A 45 -8.93 -4.88 -7.56
C ARG A 45 -7.44 -4.92 -7.20
N ALA A 46 -7.11 -4.33 -6.05
CA ALA A 46 -5.78 -4.36 -5.46
C ALA A 46 -5.83 -5.11 -4.13
N PHE A 47 -4.95 -6.09 -3.95
CA PHE A 47 -4.92 -6.96 -2.77
C PHE A 47 -3.54 -6.90 -2.10
N VAL A 48 -3.55 -7.00 -0.77
CA VAL A 48 -2.33 -7.16 0.04
C VAL A 48 -1.94 -8.63 0.12
N GLN A 49 -0.66 -8.91 0.38
CA GLN A 49 -0.17 -10.29 0.54
C GLN A 49 -0.43 -10.88 1.94
N SER A 50 -0.87 -10.06 2.88
CA SER A 50 -1.33 -10.50 4.20
C SER A 50 -2.34 -9.52 4.78
N GLY A 51 -3.32 -10.04 5.53
CA GLY A 51 -4.32 -9.24 6.26
C GLY A 51 -3.81 -8.60 7.56
N VAL A 52 -2.52 -8.75 7.89
CA VAL A 52 -1.93 -8.24 9.15
C VAL A 52 -0.83 -7.21 8.87
N CYS A 53 -0.74 -6.18 9.72
CA CYS A 53 0.09 -4.99 9.52
C CYS A 53 1.54 -5.32 9.17
N GLY A 54 2.25 -6.10 10.00
CA GLY A 54 3.65 -6.48 9.83
C GLY A 54 3.93 -7.15 8.47
N PRO A 55 3.43 -8.37 8.22
CA PRO A 55 3.67 -9.09 6.97
C PRO A 55 3.20 -8.31 5.73
N SER A 56 2.07 -7.60 5.80
CA SER A 56 1.57 -6.77 4.69
C SER A 56 2.57 -5.69 4.30
N ARG A 57 3.10 -4.95 5.28
CA ARG A 57 4.10 -3.89 5.07
C ARG A 57 5.43 -4.48 4.56
N MET A 58 5.86 -5.63 5.08
CA MET A 58 7.10 -6.26 4.61
C MET A 58 7.01 -6.71 3.16
N SER A 59 5.85 -7.24 2.72
CA SER A 59 5.65 -7.55 1.31
C SER A 59 5.65 -6.29 0.43
N PHE A 60 5.10 -5.16 0.92
CA PHE A 60 5.19 -3.88 0.22
C PHE A 60 6.64 -3.39 0.07
N TYR A 61 7.42 -3.45 1.15
CA TYR A 61 8.79 -2.90 1.14
C TYR A 61 9.78 -3.79 0.40
N THR A 62 9.53 -5.09 0.29
CA THR A 62 10.43 -6.02 -0.42
C THR A 62 9.96 -6.32 -1.84
N GLY A 63 8.70 -6.01 -2.18
CA GLY A 63 8.09 -6.43 -3.45
C GLY A 63 7.92 -7.95 -3.57
N ARG A 64 7.98 -8.68 -2.46
CA ARG A 64 8.02 -10.16 -2.40
C ARG A 64 6.84 -10.71 -1.60
N TYR A 65 6.49 -11.97 -1.84
CA TYR A 65 5.47 -12.65 -1.06
C TYR A 65 5.95 -12.93 0.37
N VAL A 66 5.00 -13.09 1.31
CA VAL A 66 5.28 -13.44 2.71
C VAL A 66 6.14 -14.69 2.83
N ALA A 67 5.85 -15.71 2.01
CA ALA A 67 6.62 -16.96 1.96
C ALA A 67 8.07 -16.77 1.47
N SER A 68 8.35 -15.69 0.73
CA SER A 68 9.67 -15.41 0.18
C SER A 68 10.55 -14.61 1.13
N HIS A 69 9.99 -13.70 1.94
CA HIS A 69 10.75 -12.83 2.85
C HIS A 69 10.68 -13.24 4.34
N GLY A 70 9.83 -14.21 4.71
CA GLY A 70 9.83 -14.86 6.03
C GLY A 70 9.26 -14.06 7.21
N ALA A 71 9.07 -12.75 7.09
CA ALA A 71 8.35 -11.93 8.08
C ALA A 71 6.84 -12.20 8.07
N THR A 72 6.40 -13.26 8.77
CA THR A 72 5.07 -13.88 8.64
C THR A 72 3.98 -13.31 9.54
N TRP A 73 4.33 -12.58 10.61
CA TRP A 73 3.37 -12.01 11.55
C TRP A 73 3.89 -10.73 12.21
N ASN A 74 3.04 -10.07 12.99
CA ASN A 74 3.49 -8.97 13.83
C ASN A 74 4.58 -9.44 14.81
N ARG A 75 5.62 -8.63 14.97
CA ARG A 75 6.82 -8.92 15.79
C ARG A 75 7.71 -10.06 15.26
N VAL A 76 7.50 -10.54 14.04
CA VAL A 76 8.47 -11.39 13.33
C VAL A 76 9.41 -10.47 12.54
N PRO A 77 10.71 -10.40 12.89
CA PRO A 77 11.65 -9.51 12.19
C PRO A 77 11.82 -9.91 10.72
N LEU A 78 12.07 -8.91 9.86
CA LEU A 78 12.58 -9.15 8.52
C LEU A 78 14.06 -9.56 8.61
N SER A 79 14.49 -10.53 7.81
CA SER A 79 15.90 -10.89 7.71
C SER A 79 16.74 -9.71 7.24
N VAL A 80 17.93 -9.54 7.80
CA VAL A 80 18.87 -8.47 7.41
C VAL A 80 19.33 -8.60 5.95
N GLY A 81 19.21 -9.79 5.36
CA GLY A 81 19.57 -10.03 3.96
C GLY A 81 18.46 -9.73 2.94
N GLU A 82 17.26 -9.33 3.36
CA GLU A 82 16.19 -8.99 2.40
C GLU A 82 16.39 -7.57 1.87
N ILE A 83 16.49 -7.45 0.54
CA ILE A 83 16.52 -6.17 -0.17
C ILE A 83 15.16 -5.49 -0.06
N THR A 84 15.17 -4.18 0.16
CA THR A 84 13.94 -3.37 0.27
C THR A 84 13.91 -2.27 -0.78
N LEU A 85 12.75 -1.62 -0.94
CA LEU A 85 12.48 -0.54 -1.88
C LEU A 85 13.44 0.65 -1.75
N GLY A 86 14.11 0.80 -0.60
CA GLY A 86 15.07 1.87 -0.37
C GLY A 86 16.46 1.62 -0.94
N GLU A 87 16.77 0.39 -1.35
CA GLU A 87 18.04 0.03 -2.01
C GLU A 87 17.93 0.16 -3.53
#